data_AF-A0A7J9YUN3-F1
#
_entry.id   AF-A0A7J9YUN3-F1
#
_cell.length_a   1.000
_cell.length_b   1.000
_cell.length_c   1.000
_cell.angle_alpha   90.00
_cell.angle_beta   90.00
_cell.angle_gamma   90.00
#
_symmetry.space_group_name_H-M   'P 1'
#
loop_
_entity.id
_entity.type
_entity.pdbx_description
1 polymer ?
#
loop_
_entity_poly.entity_id
_entity_poly.type
_entity_poly.pdbx_seq_one_letter_code
_entity_poly.pdbx_strand_id
1 'polypeptide(L)'
;MAASATRLLANAESVVHGKRDEIKLVLGALLCGGHVLLEDVPGTAKTILARALAGSIDGAGFARIQCTPDLQPSDVTGLSVFNQKTRDFEFRPGPVFANIVLVDEVNRAMPKTQSSLLEAMAERQITVGTETRLLPEPFLVLATENPIEHEGTFPLPEAQLDRFFVRTALGYPGADNELRIVREQRRGHPIARLEPAVSLTEVRELQAAVQEVYVDELIERWIVHLVGATRDDEQVAVGASVRGTLALDRIARAWALLDGRSFVRPDDVELLFLPTVGHRIVFRPGFLAEARRTGRQEALERFRKRSLEAAPAPELRDDDRAAAANAR
;
A
#
# COMPACT_ATOMS: atom_id res chain seq x y z
N MET A 1 12.87 -0.13 18.11
CA MET A 1 11.70 -0.51 17.28
C MET A 1 10.73 0.66 17.13
N ALA A 2 9.87 0.97 18.12
CA ALA A 2 8.90 2.07 18.01
C ALA A 2 9.52 3.43 17.62
N ALA A 3 10.69 3.77 18.18
CA ALA A 3 11.41 5.00 17.81
C ALA A 3 11.81 5.08 16.33
N SER A 4 12.20 3.96 15.70
CA SER A 4 12.55 3.95 14.26
C SER A 4 11.29 4.08 13.39
N ALA A 5 10.17 3.46 13.78
CA ALA A 5 8.89 3.63 13.11
C ALA A 5 8.41 5.10 13.17
N THR A 6 8.47 5.73 14.33
CA THR A 6 8.12 7.14 14.50
C THR A 6 9.04 8.07 13.70
N ARG A 7 10.35 7.81 13.68
CA ARG A 7 11.31 8.59 12.86
C ARG A 7 10.98 8.47 11.38
N LEU A 8 10.75 7.26 10.87
CA LEU A 8 10.40 7.03 9.47
C LEU A 8 9.10 7.75 9.07
N LEU A 9 8.05 7.65 9.90
CA LEU A 9 6.79 8.36 9.69
C LEU A 9 6.98 9.88 9.69
N ALA A 10 7.64 10.42 10.71
CA ALA A 10 7.87 11.86 10.84
C ALA A 10 8.72 12.41 9.67
N ASN A 11 9.69 11.63 9.17
CA ASN A 11 10.51 12.05 8.04
C ASN A 11 9.68 12.16 6.75
N ALA A 12 8.78 11.21 6.50
CA ALA A 12 7.85 11.28 5.36
C ALA A 12 6.86 12.46 5.50
N GLU A 13 6.34 12.71 6.70
CA GLU A 13 5.43 13.84 6.99
C GLU A 13 6.11 15.20 6.87
N SER A 14 7.44 15.26 7.01
CA SER A 14 8.19 16.51 6.80
C SER A 14 8.13 17.02 5.36
N VAL A 15 7.82 16.12 4.41
CA VAL A 15 7.74 16.41 2.97
C VAL A 15 6.30 16.38 2.46
N VAL A 16 5.49 15.45 2.96
CA VAL A 16 4.08 15.29 2.55
C VAL A 16 3.15 15.76 3.68
N HIS A 17 2.64 16.98 3.54
CA HIS A 17 1.89 17.66 4.60
C HIS A 17 0.42 17.22 4.68
N GLY A 18 -0.06 16.97 5.91
CA GLY A 18 -1.49 16.77 6.18
C GLY A 18 -2.07 15.44 5.69
N LYS A 19 -1.22 14.44 5.47
CA LYS A 19 -1.59 13.12 4.94
C LYS A 19 -1.11 11.97 5.83
N ARG A 20 -1.19 12.18 7.15
CA ARG A 20 -0.63 11.27 8.16
C ARG A 20 -1.16 9.86 7.98
N ASP A 21 -2.47 9.70 7.84
CA ASP A 21 -3.12 8.40 7.77
C ASP A 21 -2.79 7.68 6.47
N GLU A 22 -2.73 8.40 5.34
CA GLU A 22 -2.33 7.85 4.05
C GLU A 22 -0.85 7.44 4.04
N ILE A 23 0.03 8.25 4.64
CA ILE A 23 1.45 7.90 4.82
C ILE A 23 1.57 6.66 5.71
N LYS A 24 0.81 6.58 6.81
CA LYS A 24 0.78 5.40 7.68
C LYS A 24 0.26 4.16 6.95
N LEU A 25 -0.73 4.28 6.07
CA LEU A 25 -1.21 3.17 5.24
C LEU A 25 -0.10 2.65 4.32
N VAL A 26 0.65 3.56 3.68
CA VAL A 26 1.77 3.17 2.81
C VAL A 26 2.92 2.55 3.59
N LEU A 27 3.30 3.15 4.72
CA LEU A 27 4.32 2.58 5.61
C LEU A 27 3.87 1.25 6.20
N GLY A 28 2.61 1.12 6.58
CA GLY A 28 2.04 -0.14 7.05
C GLY A 28 2.14 -1.23 5.99
N ALA A 29 1.83 -0.91 4.73
CA ALA A 29 2.05 -1.86 3.63
C ALA A 29 3.53 -2.24 3.46
N LEU A 30 4.46 -1.29 3.51
CA LEU A 30 5.91 -1.57 3.49
C LEU A 30 6.32 -2.51 4.63
N LEU A 31 5.87 -2.25 5.85
CA LEU A 31 6.19 -3.04 7.04
C LEU A 31 5.51 -4.42 7.04
N CYS A 32 4.40 -4.57 6.32
CA CYS A 32 3.78 -5.88 6.08
C CYS A 32 4.34 -6.60 4.84
N GLY A 33 5.29 -6.00 4.13
CA GLY A 33 5.85 -6.55 2.90
C GLY A 33 4.85 -6.59 1.73
N GLY A 34 3.87 -5.70 1.75
CA GLY A 34 2.83 -5.55 0.75
C GLY A 34 3.07 -4.38 -0.20
N HIS A 35 2.13 -4.20 -1.12
CA HIS A 35 2.14 -3.13 -2.13
C HIS A 35 0.88 -2.28 -2.04
N VAL A 36 0.92 -1.06 -2.57
CA VAL A 36 -0.17 -0.08 -2.46
C VAL A 36 -0.69 0.30 -3.84
N LEU A 37 -2.01 0.34 -3.98
CA LEU A 37 -2.70 0.94 -5.12
C LEU A 37 -3.27 2.30 -4.71
N LEU A 38 -2.86 3.36 -5.40
CA LEU A 38 -3.27 4.74 -5.17
C LEU A 38 -4.25 5.20 -6.26
N GLU A 39 -5.55 5.17 -5.97
CA GLU A 39 -6.60 5.71 -6.84
C GLU A 39 -6.70 7.23 -6.62
N ASP A 40 -6.04 8.07 -7.43
CA ASP A 40 -6.30 9.52 -7.41
C ASP A 40 -6.17 10.17 -8.78
N VAL A 41 -6.65 11.41 -8.82
CA VAL A 41 -6.35 12.40 -9.84
C VAL A 41 -4.88 12.86 -9.82
N PRO A 42 -4.38 13.39 -10.96
CA PRO A 42 -3.05 13.99 -11.05
C PRO A 42 -2.81 15.11 -10.02
N GLY A 43 -1.55 15.27 -9.61
CA GLY A 43 -1.13 16.38 -8.73
C GLY A 43 -1.25 16.12 -7.22
N THR A 44 -1.61 14.92 -6.77
CA THR A 44 -1.86 14.54 -5.37
C THR A 44 -0.60 14.08 -4.60
N ALA A 45 0.58 14.62 -4.93
CA ALA A 45 1.86 14.34 -4.26
C ALA A 45 2.33 12.87 -4.25
N LYS A 46 1.73 11.95 -5.02
CA LYS A 46 2.13 10.53 -5.12
C LYS A 46 3.62 10.33 -5.37
N THR A 47 4.18 11.07 -6.33
CA THR A 47 5.61 11.02 -6.65
C THR A 47 6.48 11.55 -5.53
N ILE A 48 6.00 12.57 -4.82
CA ILE A 48 6.71 13.14 -3.67
C ILE A 48 6.71 12.15 -2.51
N LEU A 49 5.60 11.47 -2.24
CA LEU A 49 5.53 10.40 -1.24
C LEU A 49 6.52 9.28 -1.55
N ALA A 50 6.50 8.73 -2.77
CA ALA A 50 7.38 7.64 -3.15
C ALA A 50 8.88 8.00 -3.01
N ARG A 51 9.24 9.21 -3.46
CA ARG A 51 10.61 9.71 -3.30
C ARG A 51 10.97 10.03 -1.84
N ALA A 52 10.03 10.52 -1.04
CA ALA A 52 10.27 10.79 0.38
C ALA A 52 10.49 9.49 1.15
N LEU A 53 9.76 8.43 0.84
CA LEU A 53 9.97 7.11 1.42
C LEU A 53 11.34 6.54 1.09
N ALA A 54 11.74 6.58 -0.19
CA ALA A 54 13.07 6.14 -0.60
C ALA A 54 14.18 6.97 0.05
N GLY A 55 14.05 8.30 0.06
CA GLY A 55 15.02 9.20 0.70
C GLY A 55 15.05 9.09 2.23
N SER A 56 14.02 8.53 2.86
CA SER A 56 13.99 8.30 4.31
C SER A 56 14.73 7.03 4.73
N ILE A 57 15.07 6.15 3.79
CA ILE A 57 15.71 4.87 4.05
C ILE A 57 17.12 4.88 3.45
N ASP A 58 18.13 4.81 4.30
CA ASP A 58 19.52 4.83 3.87
C ASP A 58 19.84 3.60 3.01
N GLY A 59 20.43 3.84 1.84
CA GLY A 59 20.72 2.82 0.84
C GLY A 59 19.53 2.35 -0.01
N ALA A 60 18.32 2.89 0.18
CA ALA A 60 17.17 2.48 -0.62
C ALA A 60 17.18 3.08 -2.03
N GLY A 61 17.04 2.22 -3.04
CA GLY A 61 16.83 2.64 -4.43
C GLY A 61 15.42 3.16 -4.68
N PHE A 62 15.28 4.16 -5.55
CA PHE A 62 14.02 4.64 -6.09
C PHE A 62 13.98 4.46 -7.60
N ALA A 63 12.86 3.95 -8.11
CA ALA A 63 12.58 3.94 -9.54
C ALA A 63 11.15 4.42 -9.81
N ARG A 64 10.96 4.99 -11.00
CA ARG A 64 9.65 5.40 -11.51
C ARG A 64 9.42 4.75 -12.86
N ILE A 65 8.26 4.14 -13.01
CA ILE A 65 7.76 3.53 -14.24
C ILE A 65 6.51 4.30 -14.63
N GLN A 66 6.53 4.94 -15.79
CA GLN A 66 5.32 5.51 -16.37
C GLN A 66 4.70 4.45 -17.28
N CYS A 67 3.48 4.03 -16.98
CA CYS A 67 2.79 3.08 -17.83
C CYS A 67 2.19 3.79 -19.05
N THR A 68 2.52 3.25 -20.21
CA THR A 68 2.01 3.66 -21.51
C THR A 68 1.61 2.41 -22.31
N PRO A 69 0.76 2.53 -23.34
CA PRO A 69 0.32 1.37 -24.13
C PRO A 69 1.46 0.62 -24.84
N ASP A 70 2.60 1.28 -25.07
CA ASP A 70 3.79 0.74 -25.71
C ASP A 70 4.82 0.16 -24.73
N LEU A 71 4.64 0.36 -23.42
CA LEU A 71 5.55 -0.15 -22.39
C LEU A 71 5.62 -1.68 -22.46
N GLN A 72 6.83 -2.22 -22.66
CA GLN A 72 7.04 -3.67 -22.76
C GLN A 72 7.35 -4.29 -21.39
N PRO A 73 7.08 -5.60 -21.19
CA PRO A 73 7.48 -6.30 -19.98
C PRO A 73 8.99 -6.17 -19.66
N SER A 74 9.85 -6.21 -20.68
CA SER A 74 11.30 -6.06 -20.53
C SER A 74 11.74 -4.65 -20.10
N ASP A 75 10.94 -3.62 -20.38
CA ASP A 75 11.22 -2.26 -19.89
C ASP A 75 10.99 -2.15 -18.38
N VAL A 76 10.22 -3.08 -17.81
CA VAL A 76 9.92 -3.18 -16.38
C VAL A 76 10.92 -4.11 -15.70
N THR A 77 11.07 -5.34 -16.20
CA THR A 77 11.89 -6.39 -15.58
C THR A 77 13.37 -6.31 -15.97
N GLY A 78 13.71 -5.70 -17.09
CA GLY A 78 15.06 -5.67 -17.64
C GLY A 78 15.25 -6.66 -18.78
N LEU A 79 16.44 -6.62 -19.38
CA LEU A 79 16.77 -7.43 -20.55
C LEU A 79 18.25 -7.83 -20.58
N SER A 80 18.54 -8.93 -21.27
CA SER A 80 19.92 -9.34 -21.56
C SER A 80 20.37 -8.74 -22.88
N VAL A 81 21.42 -7.93 -22.84
CA VAL A 81 21.98 -7.24 -24.01
C VAL A 81 23.30 -7.90 -24.39
N PHE A 82 23.47 -8.23 -25.67
CA PHE A 82 24.74 -8.78 -26.15
C PHE A 82 25.84 -7.71 -26.13
N ASN A 83 26.86 -7.91 -25.31
CA ASN A 83 28.00 -7.03 -25.20
C ASN A 83 29.07 -7.45 -26.23
N GLN A 84 29.23 -6.64 -27.29
CA GLN A 84 30.14 -6.94 -28.40
C GLN A 84 31.61 -7.05 -27.98
N LYS A 85 32.02 -6.42 -26.88
CA LYS A 85 33.40 -6.44 -26.39
C LYS A 85 33.73 -7.77 -25.71
N THR A 86 32.83 -8.24 -24.84
CA THR A 86 33.00 -9.50 -24.12
C THR A 86 32.48 -10.71 -24.91
N ARG A 87 31.69 -10.47 -25.96
CA ARG A 87 30.95 -11.48 -26.72
C ARG A 87 30.03 -12.33 -25.84
N ASP A 88 29.47 -11.70 -24.82
CA ASP A 88 28.60 -12.34 -23.84
C ASP A 88 27.31 -11.53 -23.63
N PHE A 89 26.28 -12.16 -23.08
CA PHE A 89 25.02 -11.50 -22.73
C PHE A 89 25.12 -10.89 -21.33
N GLU A 90 24.98 -9.57 -21.24
CA GLU A 90 25.01 -8.83 -19.99
C GLU A 90 23.58 -8.44 -19.60
N PHE A 91 23.17 -8.83 -18.40
CA PHE A 91 21.86 -8.45 -17.87
C PHE A 91 21.84 -6.97 -17.48
N ARG A 92 20.87 -6.24 -18.01
CA ARG A 92 20.56 -4.85 -17.65
C ARG A 92 19.29 -4.86 -16.80
N PRO A 93 19.39 -4.61 -15.48
CA PRO A 93 18.23 -4.64 -14.59
C PRO A 93 17.23 -3.55 -14.97
N GLY A 94 15.96 -3.91 -14.98
CA GLY A 94 14.87 -2.97 -15.13
C GLY A 94 14.61 -2.15 -13.85
N PRO A 95 13.73 -1.14 -13.94
CA PRO A 95 13.37 -0.28 -12.81
C PRO A 95 12.78 -1.03 -11.60
N VAL A 96 12.27 -2.25 -11.75
CA VAL A 96 11.77 -3.04 -10.60
C VAL A 96 12.85 -3.46 -9.60
N PHE A 97 14.14 -3.35 -9.95
CA PHE A 97 15.25 -3.63 -9.03
C PHE A 97 15.57 -2.50 -8.04
N ALA A 98 14.61 -1.61 -7.77
CA ALA A 98 14.68 -0.61 -6.72
C ALA A 98 13.85 -1.02 -5.49
N ASN A 99 14.20 -0.51 -4.31
CA ASN A 99 13.45 -0.79 -3.08
C ASN A 99 12.06 -0.17 -3.11
N ILE A 100 11.94 1.05 -3.62
CA ILE A 100 10.67 1.77 -3.77
C ILE A 100 10.45 2.04 -5.27
N VAL A 101 9.39 1.45 -5.82
CA VAL A 101 9.02 1.61 -7.23
C VAL A 101 7.67 2.31 -7.33
N LEU A 102 7.65 3.47 -7.95
CA LEU A 102 6.40 4.16 -8.32
C LEU A 102 6.00 3.72 -9.73
N VAL A 103 4.79 3.18 -9.87
CA VAL A 103 4.20 2.80 -11.16
C VAL A 103 3.03 3.71 -11.42
N ASP A 104 3.23 4.69 -12.29
CA ASP A 104 2.18 5.65 -12.63
C ASP A 104 1.26 5.12 -13.72
N GLU A 105 -0.06 5.21 -13.47
CA GLU A 105 -1.13 4.87 -14.41
C GLU A 105 -1.06 3.40 -14.87
N VAL A 106 -0.97 2.46 -13.93
CA VAL A 106 -0.79 1.02 -14.22
C VAL A 106 -1.86 0.48 -15.17
N ASN A 107 -3.07 1.05 -15.14
CA ASN A 107 -4.16 0.74 -16.05
C ASN A 107 -3.91 1.18 -17.51
N ARG A 108 -2.89 1.96 -17.84
CA ARG A 108 -2.54 2.29 -19.24
C ARG A 108 -1.61 1.28 -19.90
N ALA A 109 -0.96 0.43 -19.11
CA ALA A 109 -0.10 -0.62 -19.64
C ALA A 109 -0.94 -1.78 -20.19
N MET A 110 -0.44 -2.44 -21.23
CA MET A 110 -1.07 -3.65 -21.77
C MET A 110 -1.11 -4.77 -20.70
N PRO A 111 -2.11 -5.67 -20.72
CA PRO A 111 -2.26 -6.73 -19.71
C PRO A 111 -1.02 -7.60 -19.49
N LYS A 112 -0.21 -7.81 -20.54
CA LYS A 112 1.04 -8.57 -20.44
C LYS A 112 2.09 -7.86 -19.58
N THR A 113 2.20 -6.54 -19.69
CA THR A 113 3.14 -5.71 -18.92
C THR A 113 2.66 -5.54 -17.48
N GLN A 114 1.34 -5.38 -17.27
CA GLN A 114 0.74 -5.45 -15.93
C GLN A 114 1.09 -6.78 -15.26
N SER A 115 0.93 -7.90 -15.99
CA SER A 115 1.21 -9.23 -15.46
C SER A 115 2.68 -9.38 -15.01
N SER A 116 3.65 -8.89 -15.78
CA SER A 116 5.07 -8.96 -15.39
C SER A 116 5.39 -8.16 -14.12
N LEU A 117 4.76 -6.99 -13.94
CA LEU A 117 4.91 -6.20 -12.73
C LEU A 117 4.29 -6.92 -11.52
N LEU A 118 3.09 -7.47 -11.69
CA LEU A 118 2.34 -8.14 -10.64
C LEU A 118 2.98 -9.49 -10.24
N GLU A 119 3.64 -10.16 -11.17
CA GLU A 119 4.47 -11.33 -10.90
C GLU A 119 5.69 -10.94 -10.04
N ALA A 120 6.39 -9.87 -10.41
CA ALA A 120 7.50 -9.33 -9.63
C ALA A 120 7.08 -8.97 -8.19
N MET A 121 5.88 -8.41 -8.02
CA MET A 121 5.27 -8.13 -6.70
C MET A 121 4.98 -9.41 -5.91
N ALA A 122 4.37 -10.42 -6.53
CA ALA A 122 3.96 -11.64 -5.85
C ALA A 122 5.15 -12.54 -5.48
N GLU A 123 6.08 -12.73 -6.41
CA GLU A 123 7.18 -13.68 -6.29
C GLU A 123 8.46 -13.06 -5.71
N ARG A 124 8.55 -11.72 -5.66
CA ARG A 124 9.75 -10.96 -5.24
C ARG A 124 11.02 -11.34 -5.99
N GLN A 125 10.84 -11.86 -7.19
CA GLN A 125 11.90 -12.25 -8.09
C GLN A 125 11.37 -12.10 -9.52
N ILE A 126 12.31 -12.04 -10.47
CA ILE A 126 11.98 -12.08 -11.88
C ILE A 126 12.81 -13.17 -12.56
N THR A 127 12.28 -13.74 -13.64
CA THR A 127 13.04 -14.67 -14.48
C THR A 127 13.21 -14.06 -15.86
N VAL A 128 14.46 -13.90 -16.29
CA VAL A 128 14.80 -13.40 -17.64
C VAL A 128 15.64 -14.46 -18.34
N GLY A 129 15.09 -15.02 -19.42
CA GLY A 129 15.67 -16.21 -20.05
C GLY A 129 15.61 -17.41 -19.11
N THR A 130 16.76 -17.92 -18.70
CA THR A 130 16.89 -19.07 -17.77
C THR A 130 17.33 -18.67 -16.36
N GLU A 131 17.59 -17.39 -16.11
CA GLU A 131 18.13 -16.92 -14.83
C GLU A 131 17.06 -16.20 -14.02
N THR A 132 16.85 -16.69 -12.79
CA THR A 132 15.99 -16.03 -11.80
C THR A 132 16.82 -15.10 -10.93
N ARG A 133 16.30 -13.89 -10.72
CA ARG A 133 16.96 -12.80 -10.00
C ARG A 133 16.04 -12.27 -8.91
N LEU A 134 16.53 -12.24 -7.68
CA LEU A 134 15.81 -11.71 -6.53
C LEU A 134 15.72 -10.18 -6.59
N LEU A 135 14.58 -9.64 -6.17
CA LEU A 135 14.39 -8.21 -5.99
C LEU A 135 15.01 -7.74 -4.66
N PRO A 136 15.36 -6.46 -4.53
CA PRO A 136 15.96 -5.93 -3.30
C PRO A 136 14.96 -5.97 -2.14
N GLU A 137 15.43 -6.20 -0.92
CA GLU A 137 14.58 -6.19 0.27
C GLU A 137 14.90 -5.02 1.20
N PRO A 138 13.90 -4.27 1.69
CA PRO A 138 12.47 -4.34 1.36
C PRO A 138 12.15 -3.89 -0.07
N PHE A 139 11.03 -4.41 -0.61
CA PHE A 139 10.48 -4.09 -1.92
C PHE A 139 9.05 -3.57 -1.79
N LEU A 140 8.81 -2.32 -2.16
CA LEU A 140 7.49 -1.68 -2.18
C LEU A 140 7.18 -1.17 -3.58
N VAL A 141 5.96 -1.50 -4.04
CA VAL A 141 5.40 -0.95 -5.27
C VAL A 141 4.25 -0.05 -4.88
N LEU A 142 4.31 1.20 -5.34
CA LEU A 142 3.26 2.19 -5.28
C LEU A 142 2.67 2.32 -6.68
N ALA A 143 1.60 1.60 -6.98
CA ALA A 143 0.91 1.71 -8.25
C ALA A 143 -0.14 2.82 -8.18
N THR A 144 -0.37 3.53 -9.27
CA THR A 144 -1.38 4.58 -9.35
C THR A 144 -2.37 4.26 -10.47
N GLU A 145 -3.64 4.54 -10.23
CA GLU A 145 -4.70 4.45 -11.24
C GLU A 145 -5.48 5.76 -11.23
N ASN A 146 -5.76 6.27 -12.43
CA ASN A 146 -6.63 7.42 -12.61
C ASN A 146 -8.06 6.90 -12.91
N PRO A 147 -9.04 7.10 -12.03
CA PRO A 147 -10.39 6.57 -12.22
C PRO A 147 -11.22 7.33 -13.28
N ILE A 148 -10.73 8.47 -13.78
CA ILE A 148 -11.47 9.34 -14.70
C ILE A 148 -11.16 9.02 -16.17
N GLU A 149 -9.94 8.56 -16.47
CA GLU A 149 -9.53 8.26 -17.84
C GLU A 149 -9.99 6.85 -18.24
N HIS A 150 -10.90 6.78 -19.22
CA HIS A 150 -11.44 5.52 -19.71
C HIS A 150 -10.86 5.13 -21.08
N GLU A 151 -10.38 6.08 -21.88
CA GLU A 151 -9.82 5.82 -23.20
C GLU A 151 -8.41 5.24 -23.12
N GLY A 152 -8.19 4.10 -23.79
CA GLY A 152 -6.88 3.47 -23.86
C GLY A 152 -6.41 2.85 -22.53
N THR A 153 -7.34 2.49 -21.64
CA THR A 153 -7.04 1.83 -20.37
C THR A 153 -7.49 0.38 -20.33
N PHE A 154 -6.75 -0.43 -19.58
CA PHE A 154 -6.92 -1.83 -19.29
C PHE A 154 -7.09 -1.97 -17.78
N PRO A 155 -8.33 -2.06 -17.26
CA PRO A 155 -8.55 -2.16 -15.82
C PRO A 155 -7.93 -3.44 -15.28
N LEU A 156 -7.37 -3.36 -14.06
CA LEU A 156 -6.85 -4.54 -13.38
C LEU A 156 -8.01 -5.49 -13.03
N PRO A 157 -7.96 -6.76 -13.46
CA PRO A 157 -8.85 -7.80 -12.97
C PRO A 157 -8.80 -7.92 -11.44
N GLU A 158 -9.87 -8.43 -10.85
CA GLU A 158 -10.05 -8.58 -9.41
C GLU A 158 -8.95 -9.47 -8.79
N ALA A 159 -8.54 -10.51 -9.51
CA ALA A 159 -7.43 -11.37 -9.13
C ALA A 159 -6.08 -10.64 -9.09
N GLN A 160 -5.92 -9.55 -9.84
CA GLN A 160 -4.75 -8.68 -9.83
C GLN A 160 -4.84 -7.65 -8.71
N LEU A 161 -6.01 -7.05 -8.50
CA LEU A 161 -6.26 -6.14 -7.38
C LEU A 161 -5.95 -6.79 -6.03
N ASP A 162 -6.29 -8.07 -5.84
CA ASP A 162 -6.00 -8.83 -4.61
C ASP A 162 -4.48 -8.98 -4.31
N ARG A 163 -3.58 -8.65 -5.24
CA ARG A 163 -2.13 -8.59 -4.98
C ARG A 163 -1.71 -7.30 -4.27
N PHE A 164 -2.53 -6.26 -4.31
CA PHE A 164 -2.29 -5.06 -3.52
C PHE A 164 -2.71 -5.29 -2.08
N PHE A 165 -1.84 -4.91 -1.16
CA PHE A 165 -2.09 -5.06 0.26
C PHE A 165 -3.08 -4.00 0.76
N VAL A 166 -2.90 -2.76 0.29
CA VAL A 166 -3.77 -1.61 0.57
C VAL A 166 -4.17 -0.94 -0.73
N ARG A 167 -5.43 -0.48 -0.79
CA ARG A 167 -5.91 0.48 -1.77
C ARG A 167 -6.38 1.74 -1.07
N THR A 168 -5.83 2.89 -1.45
CA THR A 168 -6.16 4.17 -0.84
C THR A 168 -6.06 5.31 -1.85
N ALA A 169 -6.36 6.53 -1.41
CA ALA A 169 -6.28 7.78 -2.17
C ALA A 169 -5.56 8.81 -1.31
N LEU A 170 -4.63 9.59 -1.87
CA LEU A 170 -3.99 10.70 -1.17
C LEU A 170 -4.90 11.93 -1.14
N GLY A 171 -5.62 12.22 -2.21
CA GLY A 171 -6.42 13.42 -2.38
C GLY A 171 -5.60 14.72 -2.35
N TYR A 172 -6.28 15.84 -2.53
CA TYR A 172 -5.66 17.15 -2.40
C TYR A 172 -5.36 17.47 -0.92
N PRO A 173 -4.28 18.22 -0.63
CA PRO A 173 -4.04 18.74 0.71
C PRO A 173 -5.14 19.75 1.09
N GLY A 174 -5.44 19.86 2.38
CA GLY A 174 -6.29 20.95 2.88
C GLY A 174 -5.63 22.33 2.67
N ALA A 175 -6.43 23.40 2.66
CA ALA A 175 -5.99 24.75 2.31
C ALA A 175 -4.74 25.23 3.08
N ASP A 176 -4.64 24.95 4.38
CA ASP A 176 -3.47 25.33 5.19
C ASP A 176 -2.20 24.58 4.78
N ASN A 177 -2.33 23.29 4.49
CA ASN A 177 -1.22 22.47 4.00
C ASN A 177 -0.82 22.89 2.58
N GLU A 178 -1.78 23.23 1.73
CA GLU A 178 -1.51 23.76 0.39
C GLU A 178 -0.75 25.09 0.45
N LEU A 179 -1.17 26.02 1.32
CA LEU A 179 -0.47 27.28 1.56
C LEU A 179 0.96 27.05 2.07
N ARG A 180 1.16 26.05 2.94
CA ARG A 180 2.50 25.65 3.41
C ARG A 180 3.37 25.16 2.26
N ILE A 181 2.85 24.29 1.39
CA ILE A 181 3.55 23.80 0.20
C ILE A 181 3.98 24.97 -0.70
N VAL A 182 3.08 25.92 -0.97
CA VAL A 182 3.39 27.12 -1.78
C VAL A 182 4.53 27.94 -1.17
N ARG A 183 4.55 28.10 0.16
CA ARG A 183 5.60 28.85 0.87
C ARG A 183 6.95 28.14 0.84
N GLU A 184 6.96 26.82 1.03
CA GLU A 184 8.18 26.01 1.04
C GLU A 184 8.81 25.92 -0.35
N GLN A 185 8.00 25.76 -1.41
CA GLN A 185 8.47 25.71 -2.80
C GLN A 185 9.30 26.95 -3.21
N ARG A 186 9.01 28.14 -2.66
CA ARG A 186 9.80 29.36 -2.91
C ARG A 186 11.25 29.24 -2.44
N ARG A 187 11.53 28.38 -1.46
CA ARG A 187 12.86 28.17 -0.85
C ARG A 187 13.53 26.87 -1.32
N GLY A 188 12.92 26.18 -2.29
CA GLY A 188 13.31 24.85 -2.77
C GLY A 188 12.52 23.74 -2.07
N HIS A 189 12.20 22.68 -2.83
CA HIS A 189 11.37 21.57 -2.34
C HIS A 189 12.04 20.83 -1.16
N PRO A 190 11.34 20.56 -0.03
CA PRO A 190 11.90 19.92 1.16
C PRO A 190 12.66 18.62 0.89
N ILE A 191 12.14 17.81 -0.04
CA ILE A 191 12.77 16.57 -0.52
C ILE A 191 14.24 16.68 -0.92
N ALA A 192 14.70 17.85 -1.37
CA ALA A 192 16.10 18.04 -1.76
C ALA A 192 17.06 18.09 -0.55
N ARG A 193 16.52 18.28 0.65
CA ARG A 193 17.27 18.33 1.93
C ARG A 193 16.89 17.17 2.85
N LEU A 194 16.11 16.21 2.35
CA LEU A 194 15.69 15.06 3.13
C LEU A 194 16.90 14.17 3.38
N GLU A 195 17.25 13.99 4.65
CA GLU A 195 18.27 13.03 5.07
C GLU A 195 17.60 11.71 5.46
N PRO A 196 18.29 10.56 5.27
CA PRO A 196 17.77 9.28 5.71
C PRO A 196 17.49 9.27 7.22
N ALA A 197 16.34 8.72 7.58
CA ALA A 197 15.91 8.61 8.98
C ALA A 197 16.18 7.22 9.57
N VAL A 198 16.20 6.18 8.73
CA VAL A 198 16.43 4.77 9.11
C VAL A 198 17.25 4.06 8.06
N SER A 199 17.90 2.95 8.40
CA SER A 199 18.59 2.07 7.45
C SER A 199 17.68 0.96 6.90
N LEU A 200 18.09 0.32 5.79
CA LEU A 200 17.42 -0.90 5.28
C LEU A 200 17.31 -2.00 6.35
N THR A 201 18.34 -2.14 7.19
CA THR A 201 18.35 -3.12 8.31
C THR A 201 17.27 -2.79 9.33
N GLU A 202 17.15 -1.52 9.74
CA GLU A 202 16.09 -1.09 10.67
C GLU A 202 14.69 -1.30 10.07
N VAL A 203 14.49 -1.14 8.77
CA VAL A 203 13.19 -1.45 8.14
C VAL A 203 12.86 -2.94 8.22
N ARG A 204 13.85 -3.82 8.04
CA ARG A 204 13.64 -5.28 8.21
C ARG A 204 13.35 -5.65 9.67
N GLU A 205 14.03 -5.00 10.62
CA GLU A 205 13.72 -5.15 12.04
C GLU A 205 12.29 -4.70 12.35
N LEU A 206 11.83 -3.58 11.77
CA LEU A 206 10.45 -3.13 11.89
C LEU A 206 9.45 -4.13 11.27
N GLN A 207 9.77 -4.75 10.13
CA GLN A 207 8.93 -5.80 9.52
C GLN A 207 8.78 -7.01 10.47
N ALA A 208 9.86 -7.40 11.16
CA ALA A 208 9.79 -8.43 12.20
C ALA A 208 8.98 -7.95 13.42
N ALA A 209 9.16 -6.69 13.85
CA ALA A 209 8.45 -6.09 14.97
C ALA A 209 6.93 -6.13 14.81
N VAL A 210 6.42 -5.98 13.58
CA VAL A 210 4.98 -6.06 13.30
C VAL A 210 4.39 -7.39 13.74
N GLN A 211 5.13 -8.49 13.65
CA GLN A 211 4.64 -9.81 14.07
C GLN A 211 4.50 -9.93 15.59
N GLU A 212 5.29 -9.15 16.34
CA GLU A 212 5.34 -9.19 17.81
C GLU A 212 4.28 -8.26 18.45
N VAL A 213 3.58 -7.43 17.67
CA VAL A 213 2.51 -6.57 18.20
C VAL A 213 1.35 -7.44 18.67
N TYR A 214 0.94 -7.27 19.92
CA TYR A 214 -0.14 -8.04 20.53
C TYR A 214 -1.50 -7.74 19.88
N VAL A 215 -2.27 -8.79 19.62
CA VAL A 215 -3.68 -8.68 19.23
C VAL A 215 -4.45 -9.60 20.16
N ASP A 216 -5.45 -9.04 20.82
CA ASP A 216 -6.31 -9.81 21.72
C ASP A 216 -7.13 -10.82 20.91
N GLU A 217 -7.34 -12.02 21.48
CA GLU A 217 -8.10 -13.09 20.81
C GLU A 217 -9.52 -12.63 20.43
N LEU A 218 -10.14 -11.73 21.21
CA LEU A 218 -11.44 -11.15 20.87
C LEU A 218 -11.37 -10.32 19.59
N ILE A 219 -10.28 -9.56 19.38
CA ILE A 219 -10.06 -8.79 18.17
C ILE A 219 -9.76 -9.72 17.00
N GLU A 220 -8.94 -10.76 17.16
CA GLU A 220 -8.64 -11.72 16.09
C GLU A 220 -9.91 -12.44 15.62
N ARG A 221 -10.74 -12.93 16.56
CA ARG A 221 -12.05 -13.54 16.27
C ARG A 221 -12.98 -12.55 15.57
N TRP A 222 -12.98 -11.29 16.02
CA TRP A 222 -13.78 -10.26 15.40
C TRP A 222 -13.32 -9.93 13.97
N ILE A 223 -12.02 -9.85 13.69
CA ILE A 223 -11.49 -9.68 12.33
C ILE A 223 -11.98 -10.81 11.41
N VAL A 224 -11.95 -12.07 11.89
CA VAL A 224 -12.48 -13.22 11.15
C VAL A 224 -13.98 -13.05 10.88
N HIS A 225 -14.76 -12.66 11.88
CA HIS A 225 -16.20 -12.47 11.75
C HIS A 225 -16.55 -11.31 10.80
N LEU A 226 -15.88 -10.17 10.94
CA LEU A 226 -16.06 -8.98 10.11
C LEU A 226 -15.76 -9.26 8.63
N VAL A 227 -14.66 -9.96 8.35
CA VAL A 227 -14.35 -10.40 6.97
C VAL A 227 -15.36 -11.45 6.49
N GLY A 228 -15.80 -12.35 7.37
CA GLY A 228 -16.84 -13.33 7.10
C GLY A 228 -18.16 -12.68 6.67
N ALA A 229 -18.61 -11.65 7.39
CA ALA A 229 -19.84 -10.92 7.12
C ALA A 229 -19.88 -10.30 5.71
N THR A 230 -18.72 -9.98 5.12
CA THR A 230 -18.67 -9.51 3.73
C THR A 230 -19.18 -10.53 2.72
N ARG A 231 -19.16 -11.83 3.05
CA ARG A 231 -19.62 -12.92 2.18
C ARG A 231 -21.13 -13.09 2.24
N ASP A 232 -21.76 -12.60 3.30
CA ASP A 232 -23.19 -12.72 3.56
C ASP A 232 -23.96 -11.43 3.20
N ASP A 233 -23.27 -10.32 2.87
CA ASP A 233 -23.90 -9.06 2.45
C ASP A 233 -24.59 -9.20 1.08
N GLU A 234 -25.86 -8.78 1.00
CA GLU A 234 -26.70 -8.94 -0.19
C GLU A 234 -26.19 -8.18 -1.43
N GLN A 235 -25.40 -7.12 -1.23
CA GLN A 235 -24.78 -6.34 -2.29
C GLN A 235 -23.45 -6.95 -2.77
N VAL A 236 -22.99 -8.05 -2.17
CA VAL A 236 -21.73 -8.70 -2.49
C VAL A 236 -21.96 -9.96 -3.34
N ALA A 237 -21.23 -10.08 -4.44
CA ALA A 237 -21.22 -11.26 -5.30
C ALA A 237 -20.17 -12.28 -4.82
N VAL A 238 -18.98 -11.78 -4.48
CA VAL A 238 -17.88 -12.57 -3.89
C VAL A 238 -17.26 -11.74 -2.77
N GLY A 239 -17.39 -12.22 -1.53
CA GLY A 239 -16.80 -11.56 -0.36
C GLY A 239 -15.31 -11.81 -0.23
N ALA A 240 -14.68 -11.13 0.73
CA ALA A 240 -13.24 -11.21 0.91
C ALA A 240 -12.79 -12.61 1.38
N SER A 241 -11.66 -13.07 0.82
CA SER A 241 -11.06 -14.36 1.14
C SER A 241 -10.27 -14.32 2.46
N VAL A 242 -9.70 -15.46 2.86
CA VAL A 242 -8.76 -15.56 3.99
C VAL A 242 -7.57 -14.60 3.84
N ARG A 243 -7.17 -14.26 2.60
CA ARG A 243 -6.14 -13.24 2.38
C ARG A 243 -6.56 -11.88 2.95
N GLY A 244 -7.84 -11.54 2.89
CA GLY A 244 -8.38 -10.30 3.46
C GLY A 244 -8.27 -10.29 4.97
N THR A 245 -8.61 -11.39 5.63
CA THR A 245 -8.44 -11.60 7.08
C THR A 245 -6.97 -11.42 7.50
N LEU A 246 -6.05 -12.14 6.83
CA LEU A 246 -4.62 -12.06 7.13
C LEU A 246 -4.04 -10.66 6.89
N ALA A 247 -4.51 -9.96 5.87
CA ALA A 247 -4.06 -8.61 5.58
C ALA A 247 -4.56 -7.60 6.62
N LEU A 248 -5.83 -7.71 7.05
CA LEU A 248 -6.43 -6.82 8.03
C LEU A 248 -5.78 -6.96 9.41
N ASP A 249 -5.47 -8.19 9.85
CA ASP A 249 -4.71 -8.43 11.08
C ASP A 249 -3.31 -7.82 11.00
N ARG A 250 -2.56 -8.11 9.93
CA ARG A 250 -1.17 -7.63 9.78
C ARG A 250 -1.08 -6.11 9.69
N ILE A 251 -1.96 -5.47 8.92
CA ILE A 251 -1.95 -4.00 8.81
C ILE A 251 -2.35 -3.34 10.13
N ALA A 252 -3.27 -3.93 10.91
CA ALA A 252 -3.64 -3.40 12.22
C ALA A 252 -2.45 -3.43 13.19
N ARG A 253 -1.66 -4.52 13.17
CA ARG A 253 -0.39 -4.59 13.93
C ARG A 253 0.60 -3.52 13.50
N ALA A 254 0.82 -3.35 12.19
CA ALA A 254 1.70 -2.31 11.67
C ALA A 254 1.23 -0.89 12.01
N TRP A 255 -0.08 -0.67 11.99
CA TRP A 255 -0.70 0.61 12.35
C TRP A 255 -0.47 0.96 13.81
N ALA A 256 -0.68 0.00 14.71
CA ALA A 256 -0.38 0.16 16.14
C ALA A 256 1.10 0.47 16.37
N LEU A 257 2.00 -0.26 15.71
CA LEU A 257 3.45 -0.02 15.80
C LEU A 257 3.84 1.39 15.33
N LEU A 258 3.25 1.88 14.24
CA LEU A 258 3.48 3.24 13.72
C LEU A 258 2.96 4.33 14.66
N ASP A 259 1.95 4.01 15.49
CA ASP A 259 1.49 4.87 16.59
C ASP A 259 2.31 4.71 17.89
N GLY A 260 3.37 3.90 17.86
CA GLY A 260 4.18 3.63 19.04
C GLY A 260 3.49 2.74 20.09
N ARG A 261 2.44 2.02 19.68
CA ARG A 261 1.72 1.07 20.54
C ARG A 261 2.21 -0.35 20.30
N SER A 262 2.17 -1.16 21.37
CA SER A 262 2.50 -2.59 21.34
C SER A 262 1.27 -3.50 21.16
N PHE A 263 0.08 -2.91 21.01
CA PHE A 263 -1.17 -3.66 20.86
C PHE A 263 -2.17 -2.99 19.92
N VAL A 264 -2.99 -3.80 19.27
CA VAL A 264 -4.07 -3.39 18.37
C VAL A 264 -5.33 -3.03 19.15
N ARG A 265 -6.06 -2.01 18.68
CA ARG A 265 -7.37 -1.60 19.19
C ARG A 265 -8.47 -1.88 18.16
N PRO A 266 -9.74 -2.00 18.58
CA PRO A 266 -10.84 -2.20 17.66
C PRO A 266 -10.94 -1.09 16.59
N ASP A 267 -10.76 0.17 17.00
CA ASP A 267 -10.77 1.34 16.11
C ASP A 267 -9.75 1.23 14.96
N ASP A 268 -8.60 0.55 15.18
CA ASP A 268 -7.60 0.32 14.13
C ASP A 268 -8.20 -0.57 13.03
N VAL A 269 -8.87 -1.66 13.43
CA VAL A 269 -9.51 -2.61 12.51
C VAL A 269 -10.62 -1.92 11.73
N GLU A 270 -11.44 -1.10 12.39
CA GLU A 270 -12.53 -0.38 11.71
C GLU A 270 -12.00 0.59 10.65
N LEU A 271 -10.92 1.30 10.97
CA LEU A 271 -10.29 2.27 10.06
C LEU A 271 -9.66 1.56 8.85
N LEU A 272 -9.03 0.41 9.09
CA LEU A 272 -8.26 -0.33 8.08
C LEU A 272 -9.11 -1.29 7.24
N PHE A 273 -10.37 -1.51 7.62
CA PHE A 273 -11.27 -2.43 6.93
C PHE A 273 -11.42 -2.11 5.44
N LEU A 274 -11.84 -0.90 5.06
CA LEU A 274 -12.03 -0.56 3.64
C LEU A 274 -10.71 -0.53 2.84
N PRO A 275 -9.62 0.12 3.33
CA PRO A 275 -8.36 0.16 2.61
C PRO A 275 -7.75 -1.23 2.33
N THR A 276 -8.05 -2.22 3.16
CA THR A 276 -7.44 -3.56 3.04
C THR A 276 -8.38 -4.61 2.44
N VAL A 277 -9.67 -4.51 2.70
CA VAL A 277 -10.68 -5.51 2.31
C VAL A 277 -11.50 -5.05 1.10
N GLY A 278 -11.74 -3.74 0.95
CA GLY A 278 -12.71 -3.21 -0.01
C GLY A 278 -12.40 -3.51 -1.49
N HIS A 279 -11.12 -3.62 -1.87
CA HIS A 279 -10.72 -3.99 -3.24
C HIS A 279 -10.69 -5.51 -3.49
N ARG A 280 -10.96 -6.32 -2.46
CA ARG A 280 -11.00 -7.78 -2.52
C ARG A 280 -12.42 -8.33 -2.58
N ILE A 281 -13.40 -7.44 -2.75
CA ILE A 281 -14.82 -7.73 -2.80
C ILE A 281 -15.31 -7.47 -4.22
N VAL A 282 -16.03 -8.45 -4.76
CA VAL A 282 -16.76 -8.28 -6.02
C VAL A 282 -18.19 -7.92 -5.68
N PHE A 283 -18.59 -6.71 -6.04
CA PHE A 283 -19.92 -6.20 -5.73
C PHE A 283 -20.95 -6.56 -6.83
N ARG A 284 -22.20 -6.79 -6.43
CA ARG A 284 -23.33 -7.01 -7.34
C ARG A 284 -23.73 -5.71 -8.07
N PRO A 285 -24.49 -5.79 -9.17
CA PRO A 285 -24.99 -4.62 -9.88
C PRO A 285 -25.73 -3.58 -9.02
N GLY A 286 -26.39 -4.02 -7.95
CA GLY A 286 -27.07 -3.13 -6.99
C GLY A 286 -26.13 -2.11 -6.34
N PHE A 287 -24.95 -2.55 -5.89
CA PHE A 287 -23.92 -1.66 -5.36
C PHE A 287 -23.40 -0.71 -6.43
N LEU A 288 -23.14 -1.20 -7.64
CA LEU A 288 -22.64 -0.36 -8.74
C LEU A 288 -23.65 0.74 -9.10
N ALA A 289 -24.94 0.43 -9.06
CA ALA A 289 -26.01 1.40 -9.26
C ALA A 289 -26.06 2.44 -8.11
N GLU A 290 -25.84 2.03 -6.87
CA GLU A 290 -25.71 2.93 -5.72
C GLU A 290 -24.48 3.85 -5.87
N ALA A 291 -23.31 3.28 -6.13
CA ALA A 291 -22.05 4.01 -6.33
C ALA A 291 -22.12 5.03 -7.47
N ARG A 292 -22.88 4.76 -8.54
CA ARG A 292 -23.13 5.74 -9.62
C ARG A 292 -24.02 6.91 -9.17
N ARG A 293 -24.90 6.72 -8.20
CA ARG A 293 -25.81 7.76 -7.69
C ARG A 293 -25.19 8.63 -6.60
N THR A 294 -24.52 8.01 -5.64
CA THR A 294 -23.98 8.68 -4.44
C THR A 294 -22.48 8.95 -4.52
N GLY A 295 -21.79 8.36 -5.51
CA GLY A 295 -20.34 8.29 -5.55
C GLY A 295 -19.83 7.02 -4.88
N ARG A 296 -18.71 6.50 -5.42
CA ARG A 296 -18.09 5.24 -4.99
C ARG A 296 -17.66 5.27 -3.52
N GLN A 297 -17.08 6.38 -3.07
CA GLN A 297 -16.60 6.53 -1.69
C GLN A 297 -17.75 6.45 -0.68
N GLU A 298 -18.86 7.15 -0.95
CA GLU A 298 -20.03 7.11 -0.06
C GLU A 298 -20.66 5.71 -0.03
N ALA A 299 -20.76 5.03 -1.19
CA ALA A 299 -21.27 3.67 -1.24
C ALA A 299 -20.39 2.68 -0.45
N LEU A 300 -19.06 2.83 -0.51
CA LEU A 300 -18.13 2.03 0.28
C LEU A 300 -18.26 2.31 1.78
N GLU A 301 -18.43 3.57 2.20
CA GLU A 301 -18.66 3.89 3.62
C GLU A 301 -19.97 3.31 4.15
N ARG A 302 -21.04 3.32 3.34
CA ARG A 302 -22.30 2.65 3.69
C ARG A 302 -22.12 1.14 3.82
N PHE A 303 -21.36 0.52 2.92
CA PHE A 303 -21.01 -0.90 3.01
C PHE A 303 -20.19 -1.21 4.28
N ARG A 304 -19.19 -0.38 4.60
CA ARG A 304 -18.41 -0.49 5.85
C ARG A 304 -19.33 -0.42 7.07
N LYS A 305 -20.22 0.56 7.13
CA LYS A 305 -21.17 0.70 8.24
C LYS A 305 -22.03 -0.55 8.41
N ARG A 306 -22.62 -1.08 7.34
CA ARG A 306 -23.40 -2.33 7.40
C ARG A 306 -22.57 -3.53 7.86
N SER A 307 -21.32 -3.63 7.39
CA SER A 307 -20.43 -4.72 7.78
C SER A 307 -20.11 -4.67 9.29
N LEU A 308 -19.87 -3.47 9.83
CA LEU A 308 -19.64 -3.24 11.26
C LEU A 308 -20.91 -3.45 12.10
N GLU A 309 -22.09 -3.14 11.57
CA GLU A 309 -23.37 -3.44 12.23
C GLU A 309 -23.65 -4.96 12.27
N ALA A 310 -23.29 -5.69 11.20
CA ALA A 310 -23.44 -7.15 11.12
C ALA A 310 -22.43 -7.89 12.01
N ALA A 311 -21.22 -7.34 12.17
CA ALA A 311 -20.16 -7.86 13.02
C ALA A 311 -19.67 -6.75 13.97
N PRO A 312 -20.37 -6.49 15.08
CA PRO A 312 -20.03 -5.40 16.00
C PRO A 312 -18.69 -5.65 16.70
N ALA A 313 -17.99 -4.56 16.99
CA ALA A 313 -16.72 -4.58 17.71
C ALA A 313 -16.87 -5.18 19.13
N PRO A 314 -15.87 -5.92 19.62
CA PRO A 314 -15.89 -6.47 20.97
C PRO A 314 -15.77 -5.35 22.02
N GLU A 315 -16.53 -5.47 23.11
CA GLU A 315 -16.32 -4.67 24.32
C GLU A 315 -15.10 -5.21 25.07
N LEU A 316 -13.94 -4.56 24.89
CA LEU A 316 -12.75 -4.87 25.68
C LEU A 316 -12.94 -4.38 27.11
N ARG A 317 -12.82 -5.28 28.09
CA ARG A 317 -12.86 -4.90 29.51
C ARG A 317 -11.59 -4.11 29.87
N ASP A 318 -11.69 -3.20 30.83
CA ASP A 318 -10.54 -2.36 31.23
C ASP A 318 -9.34 -3.18 31.75
N ASP A 319 -9.58 -4.37 32.29
CA ASP A 319 -8.54 -5.31 32.75
C ASP A 319 -7.70 -5.87 31.58
N ASP A 320 -8.32 -6.11 30.42
CA ASP A 320 -7.64 -6.61 29.21
C ASP A 320 -6.75 -5.52 28.59
N ARG A 321 -7.15 -4.24 28.74
CA ARG A 321 -6.33 -3.09 28.34
C ARG A 321 -5.07 -2.94 29.20
N ALA A 322 -5.16 -3.28 30.49
CA ALA A 322 -4.02 -3.25 31.41
C ALA A 322 -3.06 -4.43 31.20
N ALA A 323 -3.59 -5.62 30.89
CA ALA A 323 -2.78 -6.79 30.51
C ALA A 323 -2.01 -6.55 29.21
N ALA A 324 -2.65 -5.98 28.18
CA ALA A 324 -2.01 -5.60 26.92
C ALA A 324 -0.94 -4.50 27.08
N ALA A 325 -1.09 -3.60 28.06
CA ALA A 325 -0.09 -2.58 28.39
C ALA A 325 1.11 -3.14 29.19
N ASN A 326 0.92 -4.26 29.90
CA ASN A 326 1.92 -4.91 30.76
C ASN A 326 2.69 -6.04 30.08
N ALA A 327 2.29 -6.50 28.89
CA ALA A 327 2.99 -7.51 28.09
C ALA A 327 4.31 -7.00 27.44
N ARG A 328 5.02 -6.11 28.13
CA ARG A 328 6.32 -5.55 27.72
C ARG A 328 7.44 -6.58 27.70
#